data_AF-A9WCZ9-F1
#
_entry.id   AF-A9WCZ9-F1
#
_cell.length_a   1.000
_cell.length_b   1.000
_cell.length_c   1.000
_cell.angle_alpha   90.00
_cell.angle_beta   90.00
_cell.angle_gamma   90.00
#
_symmetry.space_group_name_H-M   'P 1'
#
loop_
_entity.id
_entity.type
_entity.pdbx_description
1 polymer ?
#
loop_
_entity_poly.entity_id
_entity_poly.type
_entity_poly.pdbx_seq_one_letter_code
_entity_poly.pdbx_strand_id
1 'polypeptide(L)'
;MCRKLTILARDSATRIVAQCEHGTIHLYWTRAALFLHPAELMPLLALVQCWKPEFDEARSEPFLIIRQPDGSLHLWYHEIGVCLSQSDLYDLAALLWHAAARLKLLSPDSSPPPRHPLEPSRPVTCVLPRPEWRN
;
A
#
# COMPACT_ATOMS: atom_id res chain seq x y z
N MET A 1 -12.03 21.07 5.46
CA MET A 1 -11.05 20.62 6.47
C MET A 1 -11.74 19.61 7.37
N CYS A 2 -11.23 18.38 7.46
CA CYS A 2 -11.78 17.33 8.32
C CYS A 2 -11.65 17.73 9.80
N ARG A 3 -12.68 17.49 10.59
CA ARG A 3 -12.76 17.87 12.01
C ARG A 3 -12.65 16.66 12.94
N LYS A 4 -12.95 15.45 12.46
CA LYS A 4 -12.88 14.22 13.26
C LYS A 4 -12.10 13.16 12.49
N LEU A 5 -11.13 12.54 13.15
CA LEU A 5 -10.38 11.41 12.60
C LEU A 5 -10.53 10.21 13.53
N THR A 6 -11.05 9.12 12.98
CA THR A 6 -11.11 7.83 13.64
C THR A 6 -9.89 7.03 13.23
N ILE A 7 -9.00 6.73 14.17
CA ILE A 7 -7.80 5.92 13.89
C ILE A 7 -8.23 4.48 13.61
N LEU A 8 -7.92 3.98 12.41
CA LEU A 8 -8.18 2.61 11.99
C LEU A 8 -7.01 1.69 12.31
N ALA A 9 -5.79 2.16 12.09
CA ALA A 9 -4.56 1.45 12.45
C ALA A 9 -3.45 2.44 12.76
N ARG A 10 -2.54 2.09 13.67
CA ARG A 10 -1.43 2.94 14.07
C ARG A 10 -0.25 2.10 14.52
N ASP A 11 0.90 2.41 13.98
CA ASP A 11 2.19 1.85 14.38
C ASP A 11 2.98 2.88 15.21
N SER A 12 3.00 4.14 14.76
CA SER A 12 3.71 5.22 15.45
C SER A 12 2.97 6.57 15.36
N ALA A 13 3.59 7.66 15.81
CA ALA A 13 3.02 9.01 15.65
C ALA A 13 2.96 9.46 14.18
N THR A 14 3.76 8.88 13.31
CA THR A 14 3.87 9.28 11.90
C THR A 14 3.46 8.17 10.93
N ARG A 15 2.96 7.04 11.43
CA ARG A 15 2.48 5.90 10.62
C ARG A 15 1.09 5.51 11.08
N ILE A 16 0.09 6.10 10.44
CA ILE A 16 -1.32 6.06 10.86
C ILE A 16 -2.21 5.89 9.64
N VAL A 17 -3.18 4.99 9.73
CA VAL A 17 -4.34 4.95 8.85
C VAL A 17 -5.55 5.39 9.65
N ALA A 18 -6.21 6.45 9.21
CA ALA A 18 -7.41 6.99 9.84
C ALA A 18 -8.52 7.21 8.82
N GLN A 19 -9.77 7.28 9.28
CA GLN A 19 -10.90 7.69 8.46
C GLN A 19 -11.46 8.99 9.01
N CYS A 20 -11.76 9.96 8.14
CA CYS A 20 -12.44 11.18 8.55
C CYS A 20 -13.97 11.03 8.55
N GLU A 21 -14.68 12.04 9.07
CA GLU A 21 -16.15 12.04 9.09
C GLU A 21 -16.80 11.99 7.69
N HIS A 22 -16.05 12.32 6.63
CA HIS A 22 -16.50 12.26 5.23
C HIS A 22 -16.20 10.91 4.56
N GLY A 23 -15.64 9.95 5.30
CA GLY A 23 -15.30 8.62 4.80
C GLY A 23 -13.91 8.52 4.18
N THR A 24 -13.24 9.61 3.79
CA THR A 24 -11.87 9.60 3.24
C THR A 24 -10.90 8.88 4.18
N ILE A 25 -10.04 8.04 3.61
CA ILE A 25 -8.98 7.36 4.34
C ILE A 25 -7.72 8.21 4.29
N HIS A 26 -7.23 8.61 5.45
CA HIS A 26 -5.99 9.35 5.63
C HIS A 26 -4.88 8.35 5.97
N LEU A 27 -3.94 8.17 5.05
CA LEU A 27 -2.71 7.40 5.27
C LEU A 27 -1.57 8.39 5.52
N TYR A 28 -1.15 8.49 6.78
CA TYR A 28 0.03 9.24 7.18
C TYR A 28 1.23 8.31 7.21
N TRP A 29 2.26 8.63 6.44
CA TRP A 29 3.50 7.87 6.36
C TRP A 29 4.71 8.78 6.45
N THR A 30 5.35 8.81 7.62
CA THR A 30 6.50 9.66 7.96
C THR A 30 6.22 11.15 7.69
N ARG A 31 6.62 11.65 6.51
CA ARG A 31 6.46 13.04 6.06
C ARG A 31 5.41 13.20 4.95
N ALA A 32 4.79 12.11 4.51
CA ALA A 32 3.77 12.12 3.48
C ALA A 32 2.37 11.84 4.07
N ALA A 33 1.35 12.37 3.41
CA ALA A 33 -0.03 12.05 3.67
C ALA A 33 -0.72 11.75 2.34
N LEU A 34 -1.34 10.58 2.23
CA LEU A 34 -2.20 10.19 1.12
C LEU A 34 -3.65 10.22 1.58
N PHE A 35 -4.53 10.77 0.75
CA PHE A 35 -5.96 10.85 1.03
C PHE A 35 -6.70 9.99 0.00
N LEU A 36 -7.12 8.82 0.44
CA LEU A 36 -7.69 7.79 -0.42
C LEU A 36 -9.20 7.79 -0.32
N HIS A 37 -9.86 7.48 -1.44
CA HIS A 37 -11.26 7.07 -1.41
C HIS A 37 -11.37 5.68 -0.75
N PRO A 38 -12.43 5.37 0.05
CA PRO A 38 -12.57 4.07 0.72
C PRO A 38 -12.40 2.85 -0.18
N ALA A 39 -12.91 2.94 -1.42
CA ALA A 39 -12.83 1.87 -2.40
C ALA A 39 -11.39 1.55 -2.87
N GLU A 40 -10.42 2.45 -2.61
CA GLU A 40 -9.03 2.31 -3.01
C GLU A 40 -8.18 1.58 -1.95
N LEU A 41 -8.70 1.40 -0.73
CA LEU A 41 -7.96 0.75 0.35
C LEU A 41 -7.60 -0.71 0.02
N MET A 42 -8.55 -1.48 -0.52
CA MET A 42 -8.32 -2.88 -0.88
C MET A 42 -7.39 -3.05 -2.09
N PRO A 43 -7.53 -2.28 -3.20
CA PRO A 43 -6.54 -2.26 -4.28
C PRO A 43 -5.12 -1.92 -3.82
N LEU A 44 -4.95 -0.94 -2.93
CA LEU A 44 -3.64 -0.60 -2.38
C LEU A 44 -3.08 -1.75 -1.53
N LEU A 45 -3.89 -2.32 -0.63
CA LEU A 45 -3.48 -3.46 0.18
C LEU A 45 -3.04 -4.64 -0.70
N ALA A 46 -3.81 -4.98 -1.73
CA ALA A 46 -3.48 -6.05 -2.66
C ALA A 46 -2.18 -5.77 -3.41
N LEU A 47 -1.97 -4.54 -3.89
CA LEU A 47 -0.74 -4.13 -4.57
C LEU A 47 0.50 -4.27 -3.66
N VAL A 48 0.39 -3.80 -2.42
CA VAL A 48 1.50 -3.91 -1.46
C VAL A 48 1.78 -5.37 -1.11
N GLN A 49 0.75 -6.21 -0.96
CA GLN A 49 0.88 -7.63 -0.64
C GLN A 49 1.41 -8.49 -1.80
N CYS A 50 1.16 -8.09 -3.04
CA CYS A 50 1.63 -8.85 -4.21
C CYS A 50 3.05 -8.46 -4.64
N TRP A 51 3.58 -7.33 -4.14
CA TRP A 51 4.93 -6.90 -4.46
C TRP A 51 5.96 -7.92 -3.97
N LYS A 52 7.00 -8.13 -4.76
CA LYS A 52 8.10 -9.05 -4.44
C LYS A 52 9.45 -8.40 -4.78
N PRO A 53 10.54 -8.81 -4.11
CA PRO A 53 11.87 -8.25 -4.34
C PRO A 53 12.35 -8.36 -5.79
N GLU A 54 11.93 -9.39 -6.52
CA GLU A 54 12.23 -9.55 -7.93
C GLU A 54 11.48 -8.59 -8.85
N PHE A 55 10.55 -7.75 -8.37
CA PHE A 55 9.83 -6.82 -9.24
C PHE A 55 10.49 -5.44 -9.30
N ASP A 56 10.62 -4.91 -10.51
CA ASP A 56 11.01 -3.52 -10.77
C ASP A 56 9.82 -2.59 -10.59
N GLU A 57 8.63 -3.04 -11.00
CA GLU A 57 7.40 -2.29 -10.83
C GLU A 57 6.21 -3.19 -10.53
N ALA A 58 5.24 -2.64 -9.80
CA ALA A 58 3.91 -3.23 -9.59
C ALA A 58 2.84 -2.14 -9.72
N ARG A 59 1.76 -2.40 -10.45
CA ARG A 59 0.71 -1.41 -10.72
C ARG A 59 -0.69 -1.92 -10.41
N SER A 60 -1.48 -1.06 -9.77
CA SER A 60 -2.92 -1.20 -9.58
C SER A 60 -3.52 0.19 -9.54
N GLU A 61 -3.95 0.71 -10.69
CA GLU A 61 -4.40 2.11 -10.83
C GLU A 61 -5.37 2.52 -9.70
N PRO A 62 -5.14 3.67 -9.03
CA PRO A 62 -4.17 4.74 -9.34
C PRO A 62 -2.77 4.59 -8.71
N PHE A 63 -2.43 3.38 -8.25
CA PHE A 63 -1.20 3.11 -7.51
C PHE A 63 -0.11 2.47 -8.37
N LEU A 64 1.14 2.84 -8.08
CA LEU A 64 2.32 2.31 -8.73
C LEU A 64 3.47 2.20 -7.72
N ILE A 65 4.04 1.02 -7.56
CA ILE A 65 5.29 0.81 -6.82
C ILE A 65 6.40 0.66 -7.85
N ILE A 66 7.47 1.47 -7.76
CA ILE A 66 8.66 1.35 -8.62
C ILE A 66 9.91 1.24 -7.75
N ARG A 67 10.77 0.28 -8.08
CA ARG A 67 12.14 0.19 -7.57
C ARG A 67 13.02 1.22 -8.26
N GLN A 68 13.68 2.04 -7.45
CA GLN A 68 14.68 3.00 -7.92
C GLN A 68 16.04 2.32 -8.10
N PRO A 69 16.96 2.90 -8.89
CA PRO A 69 18.31 2.36 -9.10
C PRO A 69 19.14 2.20 -7.82
N ASP A 70 18.84 2.99 -6.78
CA ASP A 70 19.48 2.90 -5.45
C ASP A 70 18.91 1.78 -4.56
N GLY A 71 17.94 1.02 -5.08
CA GLY A 71 17.26 -0.07 -4.38
C GLY A 71 16.07 0.35 -3.53
N SER A 72 15.82 1.66 -3.35
CA SER A 72 14.63 2.17 -2.66
C SER A 72 13.35 1.90 -3.46
N LEU A 73 12.21 1.91 -2.78
CA LEU A 73 10.90 1.68 -3.39
C LEU A 73 10.08 2.96 -3.31
N HIS A 74 9.50 3.38 -4.42
CA HIS A 74 8.59 4.52 -4.45
C HIS A 74 7.17 4.03 -4.67
N LEU A 75 6.29 4.27 -3.69
CA LEU A 75 4.85 4.11 -3.84
C LEU A 75 4.25 5.43 -4.33
N TRP A 76 3.69 5.43 -5.52
CA TRP A 76 2.97 6.53 -6.12
C TRP A 76 1.46 6.36 -5.96
N TYR A 77 0.80 7.46 -5.63
CA TYR A 77 -0.64 7.64 -5.72
C TYR A 77 -0.89 8.94 -6.49
N HIS A 78 -1.33 8.82 -7.74
CA HIS A 78 -1.29 9.94 -8.69
C HIS A 78 0.12 10.58 -8.73
N GLU A 79 0.21 11.88 -8.49
CA GLU A 79 1.45 12.67 -8.53
C GLU A 79 2.21 12.68 -7.18
N ILE A 80 1.72 11.96 -6.16
CA ILE A 80 2.33 11.95 -4.82
C ILE A 80 3.12 10.65 -4.63
N GLY A 81 4.44 10.78 -4.46
CA GLY A 81 5.35 9.67 -4.19
C GLY A 81 5.72 9.55 -2.72
N VAL A 82 5.74 8.33 -2.21
CA VAL A 82 6.24 7.98 -0.88
C VAL A 82 7.43 7.06 -1.05
N CYS A 83 8.60 7.48 -0.56
CA CYS A 83 9.78 6.64 -0.49
C CYS A 83 9.63 5.63 0.66
N LEU A 84 9.86 4.36 0.36
CA LEU A 84 9.72 3.21 1.23
C LEU A 84 11.00 2.36 1.14
N SER A 85 11.46 1.89 2.28
CA SER A 85 12.32 0.71 2.34
C SER A 85 11.51 -0.56 2.10
N GLN A 86 12.19 -1.69 1.89
CA GLN A 86 11.51 -2.99 1.83
C GLN A 86 10.79 -3.33 3.14
N SER A 87 11.37 -2.98 4.31
CA SER A 87 10.69 -3.15 5.60
C SER A 87 9.43 -2.30 5.71
N ASP A 88 9.47 -1.08 5.15
CA ASP A 88 8.31 -0.19 5.16
C ASP A 88 7.11 -0.77 4.38
N LEU A 89 7.34 -1.56 3.32
CA LEU A 89 6.24 -2.23 2.62
C LEU A 89 5.52 -3.25 3.52
N TYR A 90 6.25 -4.01 4.34
CA TYR A 90 5.64 -4.96 5.26
C TYR A 90 4.85 -4.24 6.36
N ASP A 91 5.41 -3.17 6.92
CA ASP A 91 4.74 -2.33 7.92
C ASP A 91 3.46 -1.69 7.32
N LEU A 92 3.55 -1.22 6.08
CA LEU A 92 2.43 -0.63 5.36
C LEU A 92 1.34 -1.68 5.10
N ALA A 93 1.72 -2.88 4.66
CA ALA A 93 0.78 -3.99 4.45
C ALA A 93 0.02 -4.33 5.74
N ALA A 94 0.73 -4.41 6.88
CA ALA A 94 0.12 -4.70 8.17
C ALA A 94 -0.86 -3.60 8.60
N LEU A 95 -0.48 -2.32 8.47
CA LEU A 95 -1.36 -1.20 8.79
C LEU A 95 -2.61 -1.14 7.92
N LEU A 96 -2.46 -1.34 6.61
CA LEU A 96 -3.58 -1.37 5.67
C LEU A 96 -4.51 -2.56 5.95
N TRP A 97 -3.96 -3.73 6.27
CA TRP A 97 -4.75 -4.91 6.63
C TRP A 97 -5.57 -4.68 7.91
N HIS A 98 -4.95 -4.13 8.97
CA HIS A 98 -5.67 -3.80 10.20
C HIS A 98 -6.76 -2.75 9.98
N ALA A 99 -6.50 -1.75 9.12
CA ALA A 99 -7.50 -0.76 8.75
C ALA A 99 -8.68 -1.38 8.00
N ALA A 100 -8.40 -2.24 7.01
CA ALA A 100 -9.42 -2.98 6.26
C ALA A 100 -10.26 -3.89 7.16
N ALA A 101 -9.62 -4.58 8.12
CA ALA A 101 -10.30 -5.39 9.13
C ALA A 101 -11.26 -4.57 9.99
N ARG A 102 -10.83 -3.40 10.50
CA ARG A 102 -11.69 -2.51 11.29
C ARG A 102 -12.89 -1.98 10.49
N LEU A 103 -12.70 -1.76 9.20
CA LEU A 103 -13.76 -1.36 8.28
C LEU A 103 -14.64 -2.53 7.81
N LYS A 104 -14.36 -3.77 8.26
CA LYS A 104 -15.05 -5.00 7.85
C LYS A 104 -15.05 -5.22 6.33
N LEU A 105 -13.97 -4.79 5.68
CA LEU A 105 -13.76 -4.99 4.23
C LEU A 105 -13.13 -6.36 3.92
N LEU A 106 -12.63 -7.03 4.95
CA LEU A 106 -12.12 -8.39 4.87
C LEU A 106 -13.26 -9.39 5.07
N SER A 107 -13.33 -10.37 4.19
CA SER A 107 -14.17 -11.55 4.34
C SER A 107 -13.66 -12.41 5.52
N PRO A 108 -14.50 -13.29 6.10
CA PRO A 108 -14.05 -14.26 7.12
C PRO A 108 -12.88 -15.14 6.64
N ASP A 109 -12.82 -15.40 5.32
CA ASP A 109 -11.76 -16.16 4.65
C ASP A 109 -10.59 -15.30 4.16
N SER A 110 -10.61 -13.99 4.44
CA SER A 110 -9.51 -13.11 4.04
C SER A 110 -8.25 -13.53 4.78
N SER A 111 -7.24 -13.89 3.99
CA SER A 111 -5.97 -14.34 4.50
C SER A 111 -5.36 -13.27 5.43
N PRO A 112 -4.81 -13.66 6.58
CA PRO A 112 -3.91 -12.78 7.33
C PRO A 112 -2.76 -12.34 6.40
N PRO A 113 -2.06 -11.23 6.70
CA PRO A 113 -0.98 -10.74 5.85
C PRO A 113 -0.04 -11.89 5.46
N PRO A 114 0.23 -12.09 4.16
CA PRO A 114 0.94 -13.27 3.68
C PRO A 114 2.39 -13.35 4.18
N ARG A 115 2.85 -14.56 4.52
CA ARG A 115 4.19 -15.05 4.15
C ARG A 115 4.07 -15.87 2.85
N HIS A 116 3.51 -15.28 1.78
CA HIS A 116 3.19 -15.82 0.43
C HIS A 116 2.41 -17.17 0.34
N PRO A 117 1.82 -17.57 -0.83
CA PRO A 117 1.44 -16.87 -2.06
C PRO A 117 -0.11 -16.86 -2.33
N LEU A 118 -0.52 -16.11 -3.37
CA LEU A 118 -1.86 -15.51 -3.62
C LEU A 118 -2.68 -16.16 -4.75
N GLU A 119 -4.00 -15.90 -4.74
CA GLU A 119 -5.01 -16.03 -5.84
C GLU A 119 -5.94 -14.77 -5.85
N PRO A 120 -6.71 -14.49 -6.92
CA PRO A 120 -6.71 -13.19 -7.61
C PRO A 120 -7.86 -12.21 -7.27
N SER A 121 -7.58 -10.91 -7.43
CA SER A 121 -8.58 -9.84 -7.61
C SER A 121 -7.98 -8.68 -8.41
N ARG A 122 -8.52 -8.43 -9.61
CA ARG A 122 -8.06 -7.46 -10.64
C ARG A 122 -6.61 -7.70 -11.15
N PRO A 123 -6.27 -7.30 -12.39
CA PRO A 123 -4.92 -7.51 -12.90
C PRO A 123 -3.96 -6.54 -12.21
N VAL A 124 -3.37 -6.97 -11.10
CA VAL A 124 -2.12 -6.38 -10.65
C VAL A 124 -1.04 -6.87 -11.60
N THR A 125 -0.37 -5.94 -12.26
CA THR A 125 0.76 -6.28 -13.14
C THR A 125 2.04 -6.03 -12.37
N CYS A 126 2.81 -7.08 -12.13
CA CYS A 126 4.16 -7.00 -11.59
C CYS A 126 5.16 -7.34 -12.70
N VAL A 127 6.18 -6.52 -12.90
CA VAL A 127 7.17 -6.70 -13.96
C VAL A 127 8.53 -7.07 -13.35
N LEU A 128 9.10 -8.17 -13.85
CA LEU A 128 10.43 -8.67 -13.46
C LEU A 128 11.55 -7.75 -13.99
N PRO A 129 12.78 -7.87 -13.45
CA PRO A 129 13.87 -7.00 -13.82
C PRO A 129 14.24 -7.28 -15.27
N ARG A 130 14.36 -6.23 -16.08
CA ARG A 130 14.93 -6.40 -17.42
C ARG A 130 16.41 -6.80 -17.26
N PRO A 131 16.89 -7.88 -17.89
CA PRO A 131 18.31 -8.20 -17.85
C PRO A 131 19.07 -7.01 -18.45
N GLU A 132 20.00 -6.44 -17.68
CA GLU A 132 20.92 -5.41 -18.16
C GLU A 132 21.78 -6.03 -19.27
N TRP A 133 21.45 -5.74 -20.53
CA TRP A 133 22.40 -5.94 -21.62
C TRP A 133 23.45 -4.83 -21.48
N ARG A 134 24.58 -5.19 -20.86
CA ARG A 134 25.79 -4.36 -20.84
C ARG A 134 26.23 -4.14 -22.30
N ASN A 135 26.18 -2.88 -22.76
CA ASN A 135 26.98 -2.41 -23.88
C ASN A 135 28.27 -1.80 -23.35
#